data_AF-A0A1Y1HTX0-F1
#
_entry.id   AF-A0A1Y1HTX0-F1
#
_cell.length_a   1.000
_cell.length_b   1.000
_cell.length_c   1.000
_cell.angle_alpha   90.00
_cell.angle_beta   90.00
_cell.angle_gamma   90.00
#
_symmetry.space_group_name_H-M   'P 1'
#
loop_
_entity.id
_entity.type
_entity.pdbx_description
1 polymer ?
#
loop_
_entity_poly.entity_id
_entity_poly.type
_entity_poly.pdbx_seq_one_letter_code
_entity_poly.pdbx_strand_id
1 'polypeptide(L)'
;MAAKLKRFVKQQKGKLEKSAALHEWMVAHQQLQDECGAAERDAAQAQEAISEFLLDGGDQVEGSQSEGDSRELILKVRDLRQRVADKRRRSSTFETSSLTDELRRIREELEQHKEELEHQESACIAAGPSTFEDEPGNDEDVTWQSRLEELFSRFPTACDEKEKAESRRLFADLVENFLKKRSEFEATCPPSTHAGWSLEDHETFLRVRRAGLAEASATCQPQSEVVSRVCRMMPHRAQRDIVQHSEWYAERLLWRRKLEDLHASKSRQLDEALEKLERKLSKKEAGFRTAAATALDTIKREAVQSVLQSKLDNHRKIKADSAQLELQKRLEMAETETEKKQLEERRAKDEKAKAKALLENYRAEIEDLAREKEQEATKGRALREETTKAEAQLNAERVEFRRRAHAKKVDQLRRAAAASEAREREKEERLAKLRAQVAVQVEADKARVLQPTAAMLAAEAAAKESELFPVHGFTTEELMRDKRFRLGLVLREAGLHNTAAGRDALISAAPKPRKPDTLSQIRFAPENLPP
;
A
#
# COMPACT_ATOMS: atom_id res chain seq x y z
N MET A 1 13.02 46.63 14.91
CA MET A 1 13.54 45.68 15.93
C MET A 1 12.55 45.41 17.05
N ALA A 2 12.03 46.43 17.76
CA ALA A 2 11.11 46.26 18.89
C ALA A 2 9.86 45.39 18.63
N ALA A 3 9.22 45.50 17.45
CA ALA A 3 8.05 44.70 17.11
C ALA A 3 8.36 43.19 16.94
N LYS A 4 9.56 42.85 16.43
CA LYS A 4 10.01 41.44 16.32
C LYS A 4 10.31 40.86 17.70
N LEU A 5 10.91 41.66 18.59
CA LEU A 5 11.18 41.27 19.98
C LEU A 5 9.87 41.00 20.75
N LYS A 6 8.86 41.87 20.62
CA LYS A 6 7.53 41.66 21.24
C LYS A 6 6.84 40.38 20.75
N ARG A 7 6.91 40.06 19.46
CA ARG A 7 6.36 38.80 18.92
C ARG A 7 7.09 37.58 19.44
N PHE A 8 8.42 37.63 19.52
CA PHE A 8 9.23 36.55 20.08
C PHE A 8 8.92 36.30 21.55
N VAL A 9 8.85 37.35 22.37
CA VAL A 9 8.49 37.24 23.80
C VAL A 9 7.07 36.69 23.96
N LYS A 10 6.10 37.14 23.16
CA LYS A 10 4.72 36.60 23.19
C LYS A 10 4.68 35.12 22.80
N GLN A 11 5.49 34.69 21.83
CA GLN A 11 5.58 33.29 21.42
C GLN A 11 6.26 32.43 22.49
N GLN A 12 7.32 32.92 23.13
CA GLN A 12 7.99 32.21 24.23
C GLN A 12 7.09 32.12 25.47
N LYS A 13 6.36 33.19 25.81
CA LYS A 13 5.36 33.18 26.89
C LYS A 13 4.27 32.13 26.63
N GLY A 14 3.73 32.08 25.40
CA GLY A 14 2.74 31.06 25.03
C GLY A 14 3.30 29.63 25.02
N LYS A 15 4.59 29.43 24.76
CA LYS A 15 5.25 28.11 24.90
C LYS A 15 5.44 27.72 26.37
N LEU A 16 5.84 28.66 27.22
CA LEU A 16 5.98 28.46 28.66
C LEU A 16 4.63 28.17 29.32
N GLU A 17 3.58 28.91 28.99
CA GLU A 17 2.22 28.68 29.50
C GLU A 17 1.71 27.28 29.09
N LYS A 18 1.96 26.85 27.85
CA LYS A 18 1.61 25.48 27.41
C LYS A 18 2.43 24.40 28.12
N SER A 19 3.72 24.65 28.36
CA SER A 19 4.58 23.70 29.08
C SER A 19 4.20 23.60 30.56
N ALA A 20 3.82 24.72 31.19
CA ALA A 20 3.33 24.77 32.55
C ALA A 20 2.00 24.02 32.68
N ALA A 21 1.04 24.29 31.78
CA ALA A 21 -0.25 23.59 31.76
C ALA A 21 -0.09 22.08 31.50
N LEU A 22 0.86 21.68 30.64
CA LEU A 22 1.18 20.26 30.42
C LEU A 22 1.76 19.62 31.69
N HIS A 23 2.64 20.31 32.40
CA HIS A 23 3.23 19.81 33.64
C HIS A 23 2.20 19.70 34.75
N GLU A 24 1.36 20.71 34.95
CA GLU A 24 0.23 20.68 35.89
C GLU A 24 -0.73 19.53 35.57
N TRP A 25 -1.04 19.32 34.28
CA TRP A 25 -1.87 18.19 33.86
C TRP A 25 -1.20 16.84 34.15
N MET A 26 0.10 16.68 33.89
CA MET A 26 0.81 15.43 34.23
C MET A 26 0.81 15.15 35.73
N VAL A 27 1.03 16.19 36.56
CA VAL A 27 0.99 16.05 38.02
C VAL A 27 -0.40 15.66 38.51
N ALA A 28 -1.45 16.32 38.01
CA ALA A 28 -2.83 15.99 38.34
C ALA A 28 -3.23 14.58 37.86
N HIS A 29 -2.75 14.17 36.69
CA HIS A 29 -2.98 12.82 36.16
C HIS A 29 -2.29 11.76 37.01
N GLN A 30 -1.05 12.00 37.44
CA GLN A 30 -0.32 11.10 38.33
C GLN A 30 -1.00 10.96 39.69
N GLN A 31 -1.42 12.08 40.29
CA GLN A 31 -2.18 12.09 41.54
C GLN A 31 -3.48 11.29 41.42
N LEU A 32 -4.21 11.45 40.31
CA LEU A 32 -5.43 10.70 40.05
C LEU A 32 -5.18 9.19 39.85
N GLN A 33 -4.06 8.81 39.23
CA GLN A 33 -3.66 7.39 39.15
C GLN A 33 -3.33 6.82 40.53
N ASP A 34 -2.60 7.56 41.35
CA ASP A 34 -2.21 7.15 42.70
C ASP A 34 -3.46 7.01 43.61
N GLU A 35 -4.40 7.96 43.52
CA GLU A 35 -5.69 7.91 44.24
C GLU A 35 -6.57 6.75 43.78
N CYS A 36 -6.66 6.49 42.46
CA CYS A 36 -7.37 5.31 41.96
C CYS A 36 -6.75 4.00 42.49
N GLY A 37 -5.41 3.91 42.50
CA GLY A 37 -4.70 2.74 43.02
C GLY A 37 -4.83 2.57 44.53
N ALA A 38 -5.01 3.65 45.29
CA ALA A 38 -5.36 3.59 46.70
C ALA A 38 -6.79 3.07 46.89
N ALA A 39 -7.78 3.65 46.20
CA ALA A 39 -9.18 3.23 46.29
C ALA A 39 -9.41 1.75 45.89
N GLU A 40 -8.69 1.27 44.86
CA GLU A 40 -8.76 -0.15 44.45
C GLU A 40 -8.21 -1.10 45.52
N ARG A 41 -7.17 -0.69 46.25
CA ARG A 41 -6.58 -1.46 47.36
C ARG A 41 -7.49 -1.46 48.58
N ASP A 42 -8.01 -0.32 48.98
CA ASP A 42 -8.91 -0.19 50.13
C ASP A 42 -10.18 -1.05 49.90
N ALA A 43 -10.74 -1.01 48.69
CA ALA A 43 -11.88 -1.85 48.33
C ALA A 43 -11.54 -3.36 48.21
N ALA A 44 -10.27 -3.71 47.95
CA ALA A 44 -9.81 -5.10 48.00
C ALA A 44 -9.74 -5.60 49.45
N GLN A 45 -9.17 -4.81 50.33
CA GLN A 45 -9.05 -5.11 51.76
C GLN A 45 -10.43 -5.24 52.41
N ALA A 46 -11.37 -4.35 52.09
CA ALA A 46 -12.75 -4.47 52.57
C ALA A 46 -13.42 -5.78 52.14
N GLN A 47 -13.20 -6.21 50.89
CA GLN A 47 -13.76 -7.48 50.40
C GLN A 47 -13.09 -8.69 51.07
N GLU A 48 -11.79 -8.63 51.33
CA GLU A 48 -11.06 -9.68 52.04
C GLU A 48 -11.54 -9.80 53.49
N ALA A 49 -11.69 -8.68 54.22
CA ALA A 49 -12.24 -8.66 55.57
C ALA A 49 -13.67 -9.23 55.63
N ILE A 50 -14.54 -8.90 54.66
CA ILE A 50 -15.88 -9.49 54.60
C ILE A 50 -15.83 -11.00 54.31
N SER A 51 -14.88 -11.45 53.48
CA SER A 51 -14.74 -12.87 53.16
C SER A 51 -14.21 -13.66 54.36
N GLU A 52 -13.30 -13.07 55.14
CA GLU A 52 -12.77 -13.63 56.39
C GLU A 52 -13.89 -13.76 57.43
N PHE A 53 -14.70 -12.69 57.61
CA PHE A 53 -15.87 -12.71 58.50
C PHE A 53 -16.89 -13.81 58.12
N LEU A 54 -17.14 -14.02 56.82
CA LEU A 54 -18.04 -15.08 56.35
C LEU A 54 -17.49 -16.50 56.52
N LEU A 55 -16.16 -16.66 56.52
CA LEU A 55 -15.52 -17.97 56.70
C LEU A 55 -15.44 -18.38 58.18
N ASP A 56 -15.26 -17.42 59.10
CA ASP A 56 -15.19 -17.69 60.54
C ASP A 56 -16.58 -17.81 61.22
N GLY A 57 -17.64 -17.24 60.63
CA GLY A 57 -19.02 -17.35 61.16
C GLY A 57 -19.79 -18.63 60.79
N GLY A 58 -19.17 -19.55 60.04
CA GLY A 58 -19.83 -20.51 59.16
C GLY A 58 -20.53 -21.74 59.76
N ASP A 59 -20.90 -21.80 61.04
CA ASP A 59 -21.60 -23.01 61.56
C ASP A 59 -22.72 -22.79 62.60
N GLN A 60 -23.01 -21.56 63.05
CA GLN A 60 -23.98 -21.39 64.17
C GLN A 60 -25.07 -20.31 64.06
N VAL A 61 -25.19 -19.56 62.96
CA VAL A 61 -26.23 -18.50 62.88
C VAL A 61 -26.90 -18.43 61.49
N GLU A 62 -27.50 -19.52 61.03
CA GLU A 62 -28.45 -19.44 59.92
C GLU A 62 -29.79 -18.87 60.45
N GLY A 63 -30.17 -17.66 59.99
CA GLY A 63 -31.51 -17.11 60.21
C GLY A 63 -31.64 -15.79 61.00
N SER A 64 -30.55 -15.10 61.31
CA SER A 64 -30.63 -13.78 61.97
C SER A 64 -30.66 -12.62 60.97
N GLN A 65 -31.29 -11.49 61.33
CA GLN A 65 -31.33 -10.25 60.54
C GLN A 65 -29.94 -9.75 60.11
N SER A 66 -28.88 -10.19 60.81
CA SER A 66 -27.48 -9.89 60.53
C SER A 66 -27.00 -10.35 59.14
N GLU A 67 -27.50 -11.48 58.61
CA GLU A 67 -27.08 -11.95 57.27
C GLU A 67 -27.58 -11.02 56.14
N GLY A 68 -28.73 -10.38 56.34
CA GLY A 68 -29.29 -9.41 55.40
C GLY A 68 -28.42 -8.17 55.29
N ASP A 69 -27.98 -7.65 56.45
CA ASP A 69 -27.14 -6.47 56.54
C ASP A 69 -25.74 -6.72 55.93
N SER A 70 -25.13 -7.89 56.19
CA SER A 70 -23.85 -8.27 55.59
C SER A 70 -23.92 -8.43 54.05
N ARG A 71 -25.03 -8.98 53.52
CA ARG A 71 -25.24 -9.08 52.06
C ARG A 71 -25.43 -7.71 51.41
N GLU A 72 -26.11 -6.79 52.09
CA GLU A 72 -26.27 -5.41 51.60
C GLU A 72 -24.93 -4.67 51.54
N LEU A 73 -24.09 -4.83 52.57
CA LEU A 73 -22.72 -4.30 52.60
C LEU A 73 -21.84 -4.84 51.46
N ILE A 74 -21.94 -6.14 51.12
CA ILE A 74 -21.21 -6.74 49.98
C ILE A 74 -21.64 -6.09 48.65
N LEU A 75 -22.94 -5.86 48.47
CA LEU A 75 -23.46 -5.24 47.26
C LEU A 75 -23.00 -3.77 47.15
N LYS A 76 -22.96 -3.03 48.26
CA LYS A 76 -22.45 -1.65 48.32
C LYS A 76 -20.96 -1.58 47.99
N VAL A 77 -20.13 -2.44 48.58
CA VAL A 77 -18.68 -2.50 48.28
C VAL A 77 -18.43 -2.85 46.80
N ARG A 78 -19.23 -3.76 46.24
CA ARG A 78 -19.14 -4.14 44.82
C ARG A 78 -19.54 -2.99 43.89
N ASP A 79 -20.59 -2.24 44.21
CA ASP A 79 -21.00 -1.04 43.46
C ASP A 79 -19.91 0.04 43.51
N LEU A 80 -19.34 0.30 44.68
CA LEU A 80 -18.25 1.27 44.85
C LEU A 80 -17.00 0.90 44.03
N ARG A 81 -16.62 -0.40 43.98
CA ARG A 81 -15.55 -0.87 43.08
C ARG A 81 -15.85 -0.62 41.61
N GLN A 82 -17.11 -0.85 41.20
CA GLN A 82 -17.52 -0.66 39.82
C GLN A 82 -17.52 0.84 39.45
N ARG A 83 -17.94 1.72 40.37
CA ARG A 83 -17.84 3.18 40.22
C ARG A 83 -16.39 3.65 40.09
N VAL A 84 -15.46 3.12 40.90
CA VAL A 84 -14.01 3.41 40.79
C VAL A 84 -13.47 2.95 39.44
N ALA A 85 -13.80 1.74 38.98
CA ALA A 85 -13.37 1.21 37.70
C ALA A 85 -13.92 2.02 36.50
N ASP A 86 -15.17 2.45 36.57
CA ASP A 86 -15.79 3.30 35.53
C ASP A 86 -15.17 4.70 35.49
N LYS A 87 -14.82 5.26 36.65
CA LYS A 87 -14.13 6.56 36.74
C LYS A 87 -12.69 6.48 36.22
N ARG A 88 -11.97 5.38 36.49
CA ARG A 88 -10.66 5.08 35.88
C ARG A 88 -10.74 5.03 34.35
N ARG A 89 -11.79 4.44 33.80
CA ARG A 89 -12.03 4.43 32.33
C ARG A 89 -12.33 5.83 31.76
N ARG A 90 -12.96 6.71 32.54
CA ARG A 90 -13.31 8.09 32.14
C ARG A 90 -12.17 9.10 32.34
N SER A 91 -11.11 8.74 33.05
CA SER A 91 -9.93 9.58 33.32
C SER A 91 -9.17 10.06 32.06
N SER A 92 -9.52 9.56 30.87
CA SER A 92 -9.02 10.09 29.60
C SER A 92 -9.66 11.42 29.20
N THR A 93 -10.66 11.92 29.95
CA THR A 93 -11.36 13.18 29.69
C THR A 93 -10.92 14.25 30.69
N PHE A 94 -10.82 15.51 30.22
CA PHE A 94 -10.02 16.62 30.77
C PHE A 94 -10.47 17.17 32.16
N GLU A 95 -11.34 16.48 32.90
CA GLU A 95 -11.91 16.96 34.18
C GLU A 95 -11.27 16.27 35.39
N THR A 96 -9.95 16.40 35.53
CA THR A 96 -9.18 15.66 36.55
C THR A 96 -9.50 16.09 38.00
N SER A 97 -9.82 17.36 38.26
CA SER A 97 -10.08 17.86 39.62
C SER A 97 -11.43 17.43 40.19
N SER A 98 -12.46 17.29 39.35
CA SER A 98 -13.78 16.81 39.75
C SER A 98 -13.72 15.32 40.13
N LEU A 99 -12.93 14.55 39.38
CA LEU A 99 -12.75 13.12 39.58
C LEU A 99 -11.98 12.80 40.89
N THR A 100 -10.99 13.60 41.27
CA THR A 100 -10.25 13.41 42.53
C THR A 100 -11.14 13.64 43.76
N ASP A 101 -12.02 14.65 43.74
CA ASP A 101 -12.92 14.92 44.87
C ASP A 101 -14.01 13.84 45.01
N GLU A 102 -14.49 13.29 43.89
CA GLU A 102 -15.42 12.15 43.91
C GLU A 102 -14.77 10.86 44.41
N LEU A 103 -13.50 10.59 44.05
CA LEU A 103 -12.75 9.45 44.56
C LEU A 103 -12.50 9.57 46.06
N ARG A 104 -12.21 10.79 46.55
CA ARG A 104 -12.09 11.07 47.99
C ARG A 104 -13.38 10.75 48.74
N ARG A 105 -14.55 11.15 48.21
CA ARG A 105 -15.87 10.80 48.79
C ARG A 105 -16.12 9.30 48.84
N ILE A 106 -15.82 8.58 47.75
CA ILE A 106 -15.97 7.12 47.69
C ILE A 106 -15.09 6.44 48.77
N ARG A 107 -13.90 6.99 49.03
CA ARG A 107 -13.01 6.47 50.07
C ARG A 107 -13.57 6.71 51.48
N GLU A 108 -14.10 7.90 51.74
CA GLU A 108 -14.76 8.21 53.01
C GLU A 108 -15.98 7.30 53.26
N GLU A 109 -16.77 7.01 52.22
CA GLU A 109 -17.88 6.04 52.28
C GLU A 109 -17.40 4.61 52.60
N LEU A 110 -16.27 4.17 52.05
CA LEU A 110 -15.70 2.85 52.34
C LEU A 110 -15.18 2.73 53.77
N GLU A 111 -14.54 3.76 54.30
CA GLU A 111 -14.02 3.74 55.68
C GLU A 111 -15.17 3.72 56.70
N GLN A 112 -16.24 4.48 56.47
CA GLN A 112 -17.44 4.45 57.34
C GLN A 112 -18.08 3.05 57.40
N HIS A 113 -18.21 2.38 56.25
CA HIS A 113 -18.76 1.02 56.22
C HIS A 113 -17.85 -0.03 56.89
N LYS A 114 -16.55 0.20 56.85
CA LYS A 114 -15.60 -0.64 57.58
C LYS A 114 -15.75 -0.47 59.10
N GLU A 115 -15.87 0.76 59.58
CA GLU A 115 -16.14 1.04 60.99
C GLU A 115 -17.49 0.45 61.47
N GLU A 116 -18.53 0.49 60.61
CA GLU A 116 -19.83 -0.15 60.89
C GLU A 116 -19.72 -1.67 61.03
N LEU A 117 -18.94 -2.34 60.17
CA LEU A 117 -18.68 -3.78 60.25
C LEU A 117 -17.92 -4.17 61.52
N GLU A 118 -16.87 -3.43 61.87
CA GLU A 118 -16.11 -3.65 63.11
C GLU A 118 -17.01 -3.47 64.36
N HIS A 119 -17.98 -2.54 64.30
CA HIS A 119 -18.96 -2.35 65.36
C HIS A 119 -19.99 -3.50 65.43
N GLN A 120 -20.46 -4.01 64.30
CA GLN A 120 -21.38 -5.15 64.22
C GLN A 120 -20.73 -6.45 64.72
N GLU A 121 -19.48 -6.70 64.35
CA GLU A 121 -18.70 -7.85 64.83
C GLU A 121 -18.51 -7.80 66.35
N SER A 122 -18.17 -6.62 66.87
CA SER A 122 -18.06 -6.38 68.32
C SER A 122 -19.39 -6.60 69.07
N ALA A 123 -20.52 -6.27 68.45
CA ALA A 123 -21.86 -6.48 69.01
C ALA A 123 -22.28 -7.96 68.98
N CYS A 124 -21.92 -8.71 67.94
CA CYS A 124 -22.21 -10.14 67.82
C CYS A 124 -21.42 -10.96 68.85
N ILE A 125 -20.17 -10.62 69.12
CA ILE A 125 -19.34 -11.30 70.13
C ILE A 125 -19.90 -11.11 71.56
N ALA A 126 -20.64 -10.03 71.81
CA ALA A 126 -21.27 -9.76 73.12
C ALA A 126 -22.57 -10.54 73.36
N ALA A 127 -23.22 -11.05 72.30
CA ALA A 127 -24.52 -11.74 72.36
C ALA A 127 -24.34 -13.27 72.26
N GLY A 128 -23.75 -13.88 73.30
CA GLY A 128 -23.38 -15.31 73.34
C GLY A 128 -24.49 -16.32 72.95
N PRO A 129 -24.10 -17.59 72.64
CA PRO A 129 -24.95 -18.54 71.95
C PRO A 129 -26.18 -18.95 72.76
N SER A 130 -27.36 -18.68 72.17
CA SER A 130 -28.67 -19.03 72.69
C SER A 130 -28.86 -20.54 72.70
N THR A 131 -29.09 -21.12 73.88
CA THR A 131 -29.46 -22.53 74.06
C THR A 131 -30.79 -22.83 73.35
N PHE A 132 -30.72 -23.57 72.25
CA PHE A 132 -31.87 -24.03 71.48
C PHE A 132 -32.29 -25.41 72.00
N GLU A 133 -33.46 -25.49 72.62
CA GLU A 133 -34.12 -26.75 72.94
C GLU A 133 -34.96 -27.19 71.73
N ASP A 134 -34.63 -28.35 71.17
CA ASP A 134 -35.35 -28.98 70.06
C ASP A 134 -36.75 -29.47 70.52
N GLU A 135 -37.81 -28.79 70.07
CA GLU A 135 -39.15 -29.39 70.01
C GLU A 135 -39.33 -30.13 68.67
N PRO A 136 -39.62 -31.45 68.67
CA PRO A 136 -39.90 -32.19 67.45
C PRO A 136 -41.37 -31.97 67.04
N GLY A 137 -41.66 -30.80 66.48
CA GLY A 137 -43.01 -30.40 66.09
C GLY A 137 -43.10 -29.94 64.64
N ASN A 138 -43.62 -30.79 63.75
CA ASN A 138 -44.20 -30.42 62.44
C ASN A 138 -43.31 -29.73 61.38
N ASP A 139 -42.06 -29.38 61.66
CA ASP A 139 -41.22 -28.61 60.74
C ASP A 139 -40.75 -29.37 59.48
N GLU A 140 -40.76 -30.71 59.48
CA GLU A 140 -40.20 -31.48 58.36
C GLU A 140 -40.96 -31.35 57.03
N ASP A 141 -42.27 -31.10 57.03
CA ASP A 141 -43.05 -31.01 55.79
C ASP A 141 -42.99 -29.62 55.13
N VAL A 142 -42.62 -28.58 55.88
CA VAL A 142 -42.36 -27.22 55.36
C VAL A 142 -41.00 -27.15 54.64
N THR A 143 -40.06 -28.04 54.97
CA THR A 143 -38.68 -27.99 54.46
C THR A 143 -38.56 -28.18 52.95
N TRP A 144 -39.28 -29.15 52.36
CA TRP A 144 -39.11 -29.46 50.94
C TRP A 144 -39.76 -28.41 50.03
N GLN A 145 -40.87 -27.82 50.45
CA GLN A 145 -41.54 -26.76 49.68
C GLN A 145 -40.66 -25.52 49.62
N SER A 146 -40.10 -25.11 50.76
CA SER A 146 -39.17 -23.98 50.83
C SER A 146 -37.91 -24.23 49.99
N ARG A 147 -37.29 -25.41 50.09
CA ARG A 147 -36.13 -25.80 49.27
C ARG A 147 -36.45 -25.81 47.77
N LEU A 148 -37.67 -26.22 47.40
CA LEU A 148 -38.12 -26.22 46.01
C LEU A 148 -38.32 -24.78 45.48
N GLU A 149 -38.94 -23.90 46.26
CA GLU A 149 -39.14 -22.50 45.89
C GLU A 149 -37.82 -21.73 45.84
N GLU A 150 -36.88 -22.01 46.74
CA GLU A 150 -35.52 -21.48 46.70
C GLU A 150 -34.81 -21.89 45.40
N LEU A 151 -34.94 -23.17 45.02
CA LEU A 151 -34.39 -23.69 43.78
C LEU A 151 -35.02 -23.02 42.55
N PHE A 152 -36.33 -22.79 42.53
CA PHE A 152 -36.96 -22.01 41.46
C PHE A 152 -36.50 -20.54 41.42
N SER A 153 -36.26 -19.95 42.59
CA SER A 153 -35.77 -18.57 42.72
C SER A 153 -34.34 -18.42 42.23
N ARG A 154 -33.51 -19.45 42.43
CA ARG A 154 -32.14 -19.52 41.92
C ARG A 154 -32.07 -19.65 40.39
N PHE A 155 -33.07 -20.25 39.77
CA PHE A 155 -33.13 -20.53 38.33
C PHE A 155 -34.35 -19.88 37.63
N PRO A 156 -34.51 -18.54 37.69
CA PRO A 156 -35.76 -17.88 37.27
C PRO A 156 -36.02 -17.94 35.76
N THR A 157 -34.97 -18.04 34.95
CA THR A 157 -35.04 -18.07 33.49
C THR A 157 -35.12 -19.47 32.90
N ALA A 158 -34.82 -20.50 33.70
CA ALA A 158 -34.70 -21.87 33.22
C ALA A 158 -35.97 -22.71 33.44
N CYS A 159 -36.94 -22.20 34.19
CA CYS A 159 -38.11 -22.94 34.63
C CYS A 159 -39.41 -22.25 34.20
N ASP A 160 -40.16 -22.90 33.32
CA ASP A 160 -41.50 -22.45 32.95
C ASP A 160 -42.49 -22.74 34.08
N GLU A 161 -43.57 -21.95 34.18
CA GLU A 161 -44.62 -22.18 35.19
C GLU A 161 -45.24 -23.58 35.12
N LYS A 162 -45.28 -24.18 33.92
CA LYS A 162 -45.71 -25.57 33.74
C LYS A 162 -44.76 -26.56 34.41
N GLU A 163 -43.45 -26.36 34.26
CA GLU A 163 -42.43 -27.25 34.85
C GLU A 163 -42.35 -27.09 36.36
N LYS A 164 -42.59 -25.87 36.88
CA LYS A 164 -42.74 -25.64 38.31
C LYS A 164 -43.94 -26.41 38.88
N ALA A 165 -45.08 -26.34 38.21
CA ALA A 165 -46.28 -27.07 38.61
C ALA A 165 -46.11 -28.60 38.54
N GLU A 166 -45.49 -29.11 37.48
CA GLU A 166 -45.16 -30.54 37.35
C GLU A 166 -44.21 -31.00 38.46
N SER A 167 -43.19 -30.22 38.76
CA SER A 167 -42.24 -30.51 39.84
C SER A 167 -42.96 -30.53 41.19
N ARG A 168 -43.75 -29.50 41.53
CA ARG A 168 -44.56 -29.46 42.76
C ARG A 168 -45.45 -30.70 42.91
N ARG A 169 -46.08 -31.14 41.81
CA ARG A 169 -46.90 -32.36 41.79
C ARG A 169 -46.07 -33.61 42.07
N LEU A 170 -44.91 -33.76 41.43
CA LEU A 170 -44.03 -34.92 41.67
C LEU A 170 -43.58 -35.03 43.13
N PHE A 171 -43.23 -33.91 43.76
CA PHE A 171 -42.87 -33.89 45.18
C PHE A 171 -44.06 -34.17 46.09
N ALA A 172 -45.24 -33.63 45.78
CA ALA A 172 -46.47 -33.95 46.51
C ALA A 172 -46.80 -35.45 46.42
N ASP A 173 -46.69 -36.07 45.23
CA ASP A 173 -46.92 -37.49 45.02
C ASP A 173 -45.92 -38.35 45.84
N LEU A 174 -44.65 -37.94 45.97
CA LEU A 174 -43.66 -38.63 46.80
C LEU A 174 -44.04 -38.59 48.29
N VAL A 175 -44.48 -37.43 48.78
CA VAL A 175 -44.94 -37.26 50.17
C VAL A 175 -46.20 -38.08 50.42
N GLU A 176 -47.18 -38.04 49.51
CA GLU A 176 -48.42 -38.82 49.63
C GLU A 176 -48.14 -40.34 49.66
N ASN A 177 -47.24 -40.82 48.78
CA ASN A 177 -46.81 -42.21 48.77
C ASN A 177 -46.11 -42.61 50.08
N PHE A 178 -45.32 -41.72 50.67
CA PHE A 178 -44.73 -41.94 51.99
C PHE A 178 -45.78 -42.02 53.08
N LEU A 179 -46.72 -41.07 53.14
CA LEU A 179 -47.80 -41.07 54.13
C LEU A 179 -48.67 -42.33 54.03
N LYS A 180 -48.93 -42.81 52.82
CA LYS A 180 -49.62 -44.08 52.58
C LYS A 180 -48.82 -45.27 53.12
N LYS A 181 -47.53 -45.39 52.77
CA LYS A 181 -46.66 -46.45 53.29
C LYS A 181 -46.53 -46.40 54.81
N ARG A 182 -46.47 -45.20 55.40
CA ARG A 182 -46.42 -44.98 56.83
C ARG A 182 -47.70 -45.44 57.51
N SER A 183 -48.88 -45.09 56.99
CA SER A 183 -50.15 -45.53 57.58
C SER A 183 -50.37 -47.04 57.47
N GLU A 184 -50.01 -47.65 56.33
CA GLU A 184 -49.98 -49.11 56.17
C GLU A 184 -49.03 -49.78 57.17
N PHE A 185 -47.87 -49.17 57.42
CA PHE A 185 -46.88 -49.67 58.37
C PHE A 185 -47.29 -49.46 59.84
N GLU A 186 -47.88 -48.32 60.18
CA GLU A 186 -48.41 -48.02 61.51
C GLU A 186 -49.60 -48.93 61.86
N ALA A 187 -50.38 -49.39 60.88
CA ALA A 187 -51.41 -50.41 61.10
C ALA A 187 -50.85 -51.77 61.57
N THR A 188 -49.56 -52.05 61.33
CA THR A 188 -48.88 -53.27 61.82
C THR A 188 -48.29 -53.12 63.23
N CYS A 189 -48.47 -51.95 63.85
CA CYS A 189 -47.88 -51.61 65.15
C CYS A 189 -48.49 -52.43 66.30
N PRO A 190 -47.67 -52.94 67.24
CA PRO A 190 -48.19 -53.56 68.46
C PRO A 190 -49.07 -52.56 69.25
N PRO A 191 -50.32 -52.91 69.63
CA PRO A 191 -51.36 -51.96 70.07
C PRO A 191 -51.16 -51.39 71.49
N SER A 192 -50.15 -51.84 72.25
CA SER A 192 -49.91 -51.39 73.63
C SER A 192 -48.52 -50.80 73.77
N THR A 193 -48.40 -49.64 74.42
CA THR A 193 -47.12 -48.97 74.71
C THR A 193 -46.19 -49.82 75.60
N HIS A 194 -46.75 -50.70 76.43
CA HIS A 194 -46.00 -51.53 77.38
C HIS A 194 -46.49 -52.99 77.44
N ALA A 195 -47.18 -53.50 76.41
CA ALA A 195 -47.77 -54.86 76.38
C ALA A 195 -48.64 -55.22 77.61
N GLY A 196 -49.34 -54.25 78.18
CA GLY A 196 -50.15 -54.43 79.40
C GLY A 196 -49.36 -54.50 80.71
N TRP A 197 -48.04 -54.24 80.69
CA TRP A 197 -47.23 -54.06 81.90
C TRP A 197 -47.44 -52.67 82.50
N SER A 198 -47.25 -52.54 83.81
CA SER A 198 -47.15 -51.22 84.45
C SER A 198 -45.90 -50.50 83.94
N LEU A 199 -45.93 -49.17 83.93
CA LEU A 199 -44.78 -48.36 83.57
C LEU A 199 -43.55 -48.73 84.41
N GLU A 200 -43.73 -48.90 85.72
CA GLU A 200 -42.68 -49.28 86.67
C GLU A 200 -42.07 -50.66 86.37
N ASP A 201 -42.90 -51.68 86.08
CA ASP A 201 -42.41 -53.02 85.73
C ASP A 201 -41.71 -53.00 84.37
N HIS A 202 -42.21 -52.23 83.40
CA HIS A 202 -41.59 -52.07 82.09
C HIS A 202 -40.23 -51.36 82.18
N GLU A 203 -40.12 -50.28 82.95
CA GLU A 203 -38.87 -49.58 83.18
C GLU A 203 -37.85 -50.44 83.93
N THR A 204 -38.30 -51.18 84.94
CA THR A 204 -37.47 -52.13 85.68
C THR A 204 -36.96 -53.24 84.76
N PHE A 205 -37.84 -53.80 83.92
CA PHE A 205 -37.46 -54.75 82.87
C PHE A 205 -36.41 -54.16 81.92
N LEU A 206 -36.60 -52.94 81.41
CA LEU A 206 -35.65 -52.30 80.51
C LEU A 206 -34.30 -52.06 81.16
N ARG A 207 -34.29 -51.57 82.41
CA ARG A 207 -33.05 -51.30 83.17
C ARG A 207 -32.25 -52.58 83.39
N VAL A 208 -32.91 -53.64 83.87
CA VAL A 208 -32.26 -54.95 84.13
C VAL A 208 -31.84 -55.62 82.83
N ARG A 209 -32.64 -55.54 81.77
CA ARG A 209 -32.31 -56.09 80.44
C ARG A 209 -31.13 -55.36 79.80
N ARG A 210 -31.08 -54.03 79.85
CA ARG A 210 -29.95 -53.25 79.29
C ARG A 210 -28.65 -53.56 80.03
N ALA A 211 -28.68 -53.56 81.37
CA ALA A 211 -27.52 -53.93 82.19
C ALA A 211 -27.07 -55.38 81.90
N GLY A 212 -28.03 -56.32 81.84
CA GLY A 212 -27.75 -57.72 81.53
C GLY A 212 -27.20 -57.94 80.13
N LEU A 213 -27.68 -57.22 79.11
CA LEU A 213 -27.15 -57.31 77.75
C LEU A 213 -25.77 -56.67 77.61
N ALA A 214 -25.51 -55.56 78.30
CA ALA A 214 -24.19 -54.93 78.31
C ALA A 214 -23.14 -55.84 78.97
N GLU A 215 -23.50 -56.46 80.10
CA GLU A 215 -22.63 -57.43 80.77
C GLU A 215 -22.48 -58.72 79.95
N ALA A 216 -23.55 -59.28 79.39
CA ALA A 216 -23.49 -60.48 78.56
C ALA A 216 -22.68 -60.28 77.27
N SER A 217 -22.69 -59.07 76.69
CA SER A 217 -21.81 -58.71 75.58
C SER A 217 -20.34 -58.64 75.98
N ALA A 218 -20.04 -58.28 77.24
CA ALA A 218 -18.67 -58.24 77.76
C ALA A 218 -18.16 -59.63 78.17
N THR A 219 -19.04 -60.51 78.67
CA THR A 219 -18.70 -61.84 79.20
C THR A 219 -19.04 -62.99 78.25
N CYS A 220 -19.54 -62.71 77.03
CA CYS A 220 -20.00 -63.70 76.05
C CYS A 220 -21.04 -64.69 76.60
N GLN A 221 -21.91 -64.22 77.52
CA GLN A 221 -22.94 -65.06 78.12
C GLN A 221 -24.16 -65.23 77.20
N PRO A 222 -24.83 -66.40 77.23
CA PRO A 222 -26.03 -66.63 76.43
C PRO A 222 -27.21 -65.77 76.91
N GLN A 223 -28.06 -65.34 75.98
CA GLN A 223 -29.23 -64.48 76.27
C GLN A 223 -30.20 -65.06 77.31
N SER A 224 -30.20 -66.38 77.51
CA SER A 224 -30.96 -67.07 78.54
C SER A 224 -30.57 -66.65 79.98
N GLU A 225 -29.34 -66.21 80.20
CA GLU A 225 -28.89 -65.71 81.51
C GLU A 225 -29.47 -64.32 81.82
N VAL A 226 -29.64 -63.48 80.79
CA VAL A 226 -30.30 -62.18 80.94
C VAL A 226 -31.76 -62.37 81.34
N VAL A 227 -32.48 -63.30 80.71
CA VAL A 227 -33.86 -63.64 81.09
C VAL A 227 -33.91 -64.17 82.54
N SER A 228 -32.98 -65.04 82.92
CA SER A 228 -32.89 -65.59 84.27
C SER A 228 -32.65 -64.51 85.33
N ARG A 229 -31.83 -63.49 85.01
CA ARG A 229 -31.58 -62.34 85.88
C ARG A 229 -32.81 -61.45 86.02
N VAL A 230 -33.51 -61.20 84.91
CA VAL A 230 -34.77 -60.45 84.90
C VAL A 230 -35.82 -61.16 85.78
N CYS A 231 -35.89 -62.49 85.75
CA CYS A 231 -36.77 -63.28 86.63
C CYS A 231 -36.42 -63.13 88.12
N ARG A 232 -35.14 -63.03 88.48
CA ARG A 232 -34.72 -62.81 89.88
C ARG A 232 -35.07 -61.43 90.40
N MET A 233 -35.03 -60.42 89.53
CA MET A 233 -35.32 -59.02 89.88
C MET A 233 -36.82 -58.69 89.90
N MET A 234 -37.65 -59.54 89.28
CA MET A 234 -39.11 -59.37 89.24
C MET A 234 -39.81 -60.68 89.63
N PRO A 235 -39.72 -61.09 90.91
CA PRO A 235 -40.26 -62.37 91.38
C PRO A 235 -41.80 -62.44 91.33
N HIS A 236 -42.48 -61.30 91.24
CA HIS A 236 -43.93 -61.19 91.08
C HIS A 236 -44.43 -61.49 89.65
N ARG A 237 -43.54 -61.67 88.68
CA ARG A 237 -43.87 -61.97 87.28
C ARG A 237 -43.42 -63.38 86.90
N ALA A 238 -44.26 -64.10 86.16
CA ALA A 238 -43.90 -65.44 85.69
C ALA A 238 -42.82 -65.34 84.59
N GLN A 239 -41.90 -66.30 84.54
CA GLN A 239 -40.85 -66.36 83.51
C GLN A 239 -41.42 -66.31 82.09
N ARG A 240 -42.56 -66.96 81.85
CA ARG A 240 -43.27 -66.93 80.56
C ARG A 240 -43.68 -65.50 80.16
N ASP A 241 -44.12 -64.68 81.12
CA ASP A 241 -44.57 -63.31 80.87
C ASP A 241 -43.35 -62.42 80.53
N ILE A 242 -42.21 -62.68 81.17
CA ILE A 242 -40.93 -62.00 80.90
C ILE A 242 -40.43 -62.33 79.48
N VAL A 243 -40.51 -63.60 79.06
CA VAL A 243 -40.11 -64.01 77.69
C VAL A 243 -41.03 -63.37 76.65
N GLN A 244 -42.35 -63.43 76.83
CA GLN A 244 -43.32 -62.81 75.94
C GLN A 244 -43.13 -61.29 75.83
N HIS A 245 -42.88 -60.61 76.96
CA HIS A 245 -42.57 -59.17 76.96
C HIS A 245 -41.24 -58.87 76.27
N SER A 246 -40.28 -59.80 76.36
CA SER A 246 -38.97 -59.65 75.71
C SER A 246 -39.03 -59.77 74.19
N GLU A 247 -39.87 -60.69 73.69
CA GLU A 247 -40.21 -60.88 72.28
C GLU A 247 -40.98 -59.67 71.76
N TRP A 248 -42.03 -59.25 72.47
CA TRP A 248 -42.78 -58.03 72.15
C TRP A 248 -41.87 -56.80 72.08
N TYR A 249 -40.94 -56.61 73.03
CA TYR A 249 -40.02 -55.49 73.00
C TYR A 249 -39.05 -55.55 71.82
N ALA A 250 -38.59 -56.75 71.44
CA ALA A 250 -37.75 -56.93 70.26
C ALA A 250 -38.53 -56.60 68.97
N GLU A 251 -39.78 -57.05 68.86
CA GLU A 251 -40.68 -56.69 67.76
C GLU A 251 -40.93 -55.18 67.70
N ARG A 252 -41.17 -54.54 68.86
CA ARG A 252 -41.36 -53.08 68.97
C ARG A 252 -40.13 -52.29 68.54
N LEU A 253 -38.92 -52.74 68.89
CA LEU A 253 -37.68 -52.12 68.44
C LEU A 253 -37.47 -52.27 66.93
N LEU A 254 -37.70 -53.47 66.38
CA LEU A 254 -37.64 -53.71 64.94
C LEU A 254 -38.65 -52.85 64.18
N TRP A 255 -39.86 -52.70 64.74
CA TRP A 255 -40.88 -51.82 64.19
C TRP A 255 -40.43 -50.36 64.19
N ARG A 256 -39.87 -49.85 65.31
CA ARG A 256 -39.34 -48.47 65.39
C ARG A 256 -38.21 -48.24 64.39
N ARG A 257 -37.25 -49.17 64.29
CA ARG A 257 -36.16 -49.08 63.33
C ARG A 257 -36.64 -49.04 61.89
N LYS A 258 -37.63 -49.88 61.53
CA LYS A 258 -38.25 -49.86 60.20
C LYS A 258 -38.97 -48.53 59.92
N LEU A 259 -39.58 -47.91 60.93
CA LEU A 259 -40.18 -46.58 60.80
C LEU A 259 -39.10 -45.52 60.53
N GLU A 260 -38.00 -45.54 61.29
CA GLU A 260 -36.83 -44.68 61.04
C GLU A 260 -36.25 -44.90 59.63
N ASP A 261 -36.13 -46.15 59.18
CA ASP A 261 -35.69 -46.48 57.82
C ASP A 261 -36.64 -45.93 56.75
N LEU A 262 -37.96 -45.95 57.00
CA LEU A 262 -38.96 -45.34 56.11
C LEU A 262 -38.81 -43.82 56.03
N HIS A 263 -38.62 -43.14 57.17
CA HIS A 263 -38.36 -41.70 57.21
C HIS A 263 -37.05 -41.34 56.49
N ALA A 264 -35.98 -42.09 56.75
CA ALA A 264 -34.70 -41.92 56.05
C ALA A 264 -34.86 -42.16 54.53
N SER A 265 -35.67 -43.15 54.13
CA SER A 265 -35.99 -43.38 52.71
C SER A 265 -36.77 -42.23 52.09
N LYS A 266 -37.69 -41.58 52.82
CA LYS A 266 -38.42 -40.38 52.35
C LYS A 266 -37.43 -39.25 52.07
N SER A 267 -36.61 -38.91 53.06
CA SER A 267 -35.60 -37.83 52.94
C SER A 267 -34.70 -38.08 51.74
N ARG A 268 -34.12 -39.28 51.60
CA ARG A 268 -33.27 -39.62 50.45
C ARG A 268 -33.98 -39.48 49.11
N GLN A 269 -35.25 -39.87 49.00
CA GLN A 269 -36.00 -39.74 47.75
C GLN A 269 -36.28 -38.29 47.39
N LEU A 270 -36.58 -37.45 48.38
CA LEU A 270 -36.78 -36.01 48.18
C LEU A 270 -35.47 -35.32 47.78
N ASP A 271 -34.37 -35.62 48.47
CA ASP A 271 -33.05 -35.06 48.15
C ASP A 271 -32.60 -35.48 46.74
N GLU A 272 -32.73 -36.76 46.38
CA GLU A 272 -32.38 -37.24 45.04
C GLU A 272 -33.24 -36.59 43.96
N ALA A 273 -34.53 -36.37 44.22
CA ALA A 273 -35.42 -35.66 43.31
C ALA A 273 -35.03 -34.18 43.16
N LEU A 274 -34.67 -33.50 44.25
CA LEU A 274 -34.20 -32.11 44.25
C LEU A 274 -32.90 -31.98 43.45
N GLU A 275 -31.91 -32.83 43.69
CA GLU A 275 -30.64 -32.82 42.95
C GLU A 275 -30.85 -33.09 41.45
N LYS A 276 -31.77 -34.01 41.10
CA LYS A 276 -32.11 -34.27 39.69
C LYS A 276 -32.75 -33.05 39.04
N LEU A 277 -33.61 -32.34 39.75
CA LEU A 277 -34.23 -31.12 39.28
C LEU A 277 -33.20 -30.00 39.14
N GLU A 278 -32.34 -29.80 40.14
CA GLU A 278 -31.26 -28.81 40.12
C GLU A 278 -30.34 -29.03 38.91
N ARG A 279 -29.89 -30.27 38.69
CA ARG A 279 -29.05 -30.62 37.53
C ARG A 279 -29.73 -30.30 36.20
N LYS A 280 -31.05 -30.55 36.09
CA LYS A 280 -31.82 -30.22 34.88
C LYS A 280 -31.91 -28.70 34.67
N LEU A 281 -32.25 -27.95 35.72
CA LEU A 281 -32.38 -26.49 35.65
C LEU A 281 -31.03 -25.81 35.38
N SER A 282 -29.97 -26.24 36.07
CA SER A 282 -28.61 -25.75 35.84
C SER A 282 -28.15 -25.96 34.39
N LYS A 283 -28.42 -27.14 33.81
CA LYS A 283 -28.12 -27.40 32.40
C LYS A 283 -28.91 -26.49 31.45
N LYS A 284 -30.20 -26.26 31.73
CA LYS A 284 -31.03 -25.33 30.94
C LYS A 284 -30.53 -23.89 31.05
N GLU A 285 -30.23 -23.42 32.26
CA GLU A 285 -29.75 -22.07 32.48
C GLU A 285 -28.39 -21.84 31.79
N ALA A 286 -27.48 -22.80 31.84
CA ALA A 286 -26.24 -22.76 31.07
C ALA A 286 -26.52 -22.68 29.56
N GLY A 287 -27.50 -23.44 29.07
CA GLY A 287 -28.00 -23.34 27.68
C GLY A 287 -28.52 -21.95 27.34
N PHE A 288 -29.34 -21.34 28.21
CA PHE A 288 -29.83 -19.97 28.01
C PHE A 288 -28.72 -18.93 28.05
N ARG A 289 -27.77 -19.02 28.99
CA ARG A 289 -26.63 -18.10 29.08
C ARG A 289 -25.74 -18.18 27.85
N THR A 290 -25.46 -19.38 27.35
CA THR A 290 -24.69 -19.56 26.11
C THR A 290 -25.44 -19.04 24.90
N ALA A 291 -26.74 -19.31 24.77
CA ALA A 291 -27.57 -18.77 23.70
C ALA A 291 -27.61 -17.23 23.73
N ALA A 292 -27.81 -16.62 24.90
CA ALA A 292 -27.80 -15.17 25.08
C ALA A 292 -26.44 -14.54 24.71
N ALA A 293 -25.33 -15.17 25.11
CA ALA A 293 -24.00 -14.72 24.74
C ALA A 293 -23.79 -14.77 23.22
N THR A 294 -24.20 -15.87 22.57
CA THR A 294 -24.10 -15.99 21.11
C THR A 294 -24.96 -14.96 20.36
N ALA A 295 -26.17 -14.67 20.85
CA ALA A 295 -27.04 -13.65 20.28
C ALA A 295 -26.47 -12.23 20.43
N LEU A 296 -25.84 -11.95 21.57
CA LEU A 296 -25.15 -10.68 21.78
C LEU A 296 -23.93 -10.54 20.86
N ASP A 297 -23.19 -11.63 20.62
CA ASP A 297 -22.09 -11.64 19.67
C ASP A 297 -22.56 -11.49 18.21
N THR A 298 -23.68 -12.07 17.82
CA THR A 298 -24.25 -11.84 16.47
C THR A 298 -24.63 -10.38 16.28
N ILE A 299 -25.30 -9.77 17.26
CA ILE A 299 -25.64 -8.33 17.21
C ILE A 299 -24.37 -7.47 17.08
N LYS A 300 -23.32 -7.78 17.84
CA LYS A 300 -22.03 -7.08 17.73
C LYS A 300 -21.41 -7.23 16.33
N ARG A 301 -21.44 -8.44 15.76
CA ARG A 301 -20.90 -8.70 14.41
C ARG A 301 -21.68 -7.93 13.35
N GLU A 302 -23.01 -7.91 13.43
CA GLU A 302 -23.88 -7.16 12.52
C GLU A 302 -23.63 -5.65 12.62
N ALA A 303 -23.44 -5.12 13.83
CA ALA A 303 -23.10 -3.72 14.05
C ALA A 303 -21.74 -3.36 13.41
N VAL A 304 -20.71 -4.21 13.56
CA VAL A 304 -19.41 -4.00 12.90
C VAL A 304 -19.55 -4.11 11.39
N GLN A 305 -20.30 -5.08 10.89
CA GLN A 305 -20.52 -5.28 9.47
C GLN A 305 -21.20 -4.06 8.82
N SER A 306 -22.23 -3.48 9.45
CA SER A 306 -22.92 -2.30 8.92
C SER A 306 -22.00 -1.07 8.84
N VAL A 307 -21.14 -0.86 9.86
CA VAL A 307 -20.12 0.19 9.84
C VAL A 307 -19.10 -0.03 8.73
N LEU A 308 -18.64 -1.27 8.54
CA LEU A 308 -17.69 -1.61 7.47
C LEU A 308 -18.31 -1.43 6.08
N GLN A 309 -19.55 -1.84 5.88
CA GLN A 309 -20.29 -1.62 4.62
C GLN A 309 -20.39 -0.13 4.30
N SER A 310 -20.76 0.69 5.29
CA SER A 310 -20.83 2.15 5.13
C SER A 310 -19.49 2.76 4.73
N LYS A 311 -18.38 2.30 5.32
CA LYS A 311 -17.01 2.72 4.95
C LYS A 311 -16.65 2.28 3.53
N LEU A 312 -16.97 1.05 3.14
CA LEU A 312 -16.70 0.53 1.81
C LEU A 312 -17.47 1.33 0.75
N ASP A 313 -18.72 1.67 1.00
CA ASP A 313 -19.53 2.47 0.08
C ASP A 313 -19.01 3.90 -0.03
N ASN A 314 -18.56 4.50 1.07
CA ASN A 314 -17.88 5.79 1.04
C ASN A 314 -16.59 5.73 0.21
N HIS A 315 -15.77 4.68 0.38
CA HIS A 315 -14.58 4.48 -0.46
C HIS A 315 -14.90 4.28 -1.93
N ARG A 316 -15.96 3.54 -2.26
CA ARG A 316 -16.44 3.36 -3.64
C ARG A 316 -16.87 4.69 -4.26
N LYS A 317 -17.59 5.53 -3.52
CA LYS A 317 -17.97 6.88 -3.95
C LYS A 317 -16.74 7.75 -4.22
N ILE A 318 -15.83 7.84 -3.25
CA ILE A 318 -14.57 8.61 -3.41
C ILE A 318 -13.79 8.16 -4.64
N LYS A 319 -13.71 6.83 -4.87
CA LYS A 319 -13.01 6.28 -6.04
C LYS A 319 -13.72 6.63 -7.35
N ALA A 320 -15.05 6.55 -7.38
CA ALA A 320 -15.86 6.93 -8.54
C ALA A 320 -15.68 8.43 -8.86
N ASP A 321 -15.76 9.29 -7.85
CA ASP A 321 -15.58 10.73 -7.99
C ASP A 321 -14.16 11.07 -8.48
N SER A 322 -13.13 10.39 -7.95
CA SER A 322 -11.75 10.57 -8.42
C SER A 322 -11.57 10.15 -9.88
N ALA A 323 -12.21 9.06 -10.31
CA ALA A 323 -12.14 8.58 -11.69
C ALA A 323 -12.87 9.53 -12.64
N GLN A 324 -14.00 10.09 -12.22
CA GLN A 324 -14.73 11.11 -12.98
C GLN A 324 -13.89 12.38 -13.14
N LEU A 325 -13.23 12.85 -12.07
CA LEU A 325 -12.36 14.01 -12.13
C LEU A 325 -11.14 13.78 -13.04
N GLU A 326 -10.53 12.60 -13.00
CA GLU A 326 -9.44 12.24 -13.92
C GLU A 326 -9.90 12.21 -15.39
N LEU A 327 -11.10 11.68 -15.65
CA LEU A 327 -11.68 11.69 -16.98
C LEU A 327 -11.92 13.11 -17.48
N GLN A 328 -12.51 13.99 -16.65
CA GLN A 328 -12.73 15.40 -16.99
C GLN A 328 -11.40 16.09 -17.33
N LYS A 329 -10.37 15.93 -16.50
CA LYS A 329 -9.04 16.48 -16.78
C LYS A 329 -8.44 15.96 -18.09
N ARG A 330 -8.65 14.68 -18.43
CA ARG A 330 -8.17 14.13 -19.71
C ARG A 330 -8.91 14.74 -20.90
N LEU A 331 -10.22 14.97 -20.79
CA LEU A 331 -11.00 15.63 -21.82
C LEU A 331 -10.56 17.08 -22.01
N GLU A 332 -10.42 17.85 -20.93
CA GLU A 332 -9.91 19.23 -20.97
C GLU A 332 -8.51 19.31 -21.60
N MET A 333 -7.61 18.39 -21.23
CA MET A 333 -6.27 18.33 -21.83
C MET A 333 -6.34 18.00 -23.34
N ALA A 334 -7.20 17.08 -23.75
CA ALA A 334 -7.39 16.77 -25.17
C ALA A 334 -7.97 17.96 -25.94
N GLU A 335 -8.96 18.67 -25.38
CA GLU A 335 -9.54 19.88 -25.96
C GLU A 335 -8.48 20.96 -26.15
N THR A 336 -7.72 21.28 -25.10
CA THR A 336 -6.65 22.29 -25.19
C THR A 336 -5.55 21.90 -26.17
N GLU A 337 -5.21 20.61 -26.30
CA GLU A 337 -4.29 20.12 -27.33
C GLU A 337 -4.86 20.29 -28.74
N THR A 338 -6.15 20.01 -28.95
CA THR A 338 -6.80 20.21 -30.25
C THR A 338 -6.86 21.69 -30.62
N GLU A 339 -7.17 22.58 -29.66
CA GLU A 339 -7.17 24.03 -29.87
C GLU A 339 -5.78 24.56 -30.24
N LYS A 340 -4.73 24.09 -29.54
CA LYS A 340 -3.34 24.44 -29.89
C LYS A 340 -2.96 23.99 -31.29
N LYS A 341 -3.29 22.76 -31.67
CA LYS A 341 -3.05 22.24 -33.03
C LYS A 341 -3.79 23.08 -34.08
N GLN A 342 -5.06 23.42 -33.84
CA GLN A 342 -5.83 24.28 -34.75
C GLN A 342 -5.21 25.68 -34.87
N LEU A 343 -4.71 26.25 -33.77
CA LEU A 343 -4.03 27.54 -33.78
C LEU A 343 -2.71 27.50 -34.56
N GLU A 344 -1.91 26.45 -34.37
CA GLU A 344 -0.66 26.23 -35.11
C GLU A 344 -0.91 26.04 -36.61
N GLU A 345 -1.93 25.26 -36.99
CA GLU A 345 -2.32 25.11 -38.39
C GLU A 345 -2.76 26.43 -39.03
N ARG A 346 -3.49 27.27 -38.31
CA ARG A 346 -3.86 28.61 -38.78
C ARG A 346 -2.63 29.49 -38.99
N ARG A 347 -1.72 29.51 -38.01
CA ARG A 347 -0.45 30.26 -38.13
C ARG A 347 0.38 29.78 -39.32
N ALA A 348 0.52 28.48 -39.52
CA ALA A 348 1.24 27.91 -40.65
C ALA A 348 0.60 28.28 -42.00
N LYS A 349 -0.74 28.29 -42.08
CA LYS A 349 -1.48 28.75 -43.27
C LYS A 349 -1.21 30.24 -43.54
N ASP A 350 -1.25 31.07 -42.51
CA ASP A 350 -0.99 32.52 -42.62
C ASP A 350 0.45 32.80 -43.06
N GLU A 351 1.44 32.10 -42.49
CA GLU A 351 2.85 32.20 -42.89
C GLU A 351 3.06 31.77 -44.35
N LYS A 352 2.43 30.67 -44.77
CA LYS A 352 2.48 30.21 -46.16
C LYS A 352 1.86 31.24 -47.13
N ALA A 353 0.76 31.88 -46.74
CA ALA A 353 0.13 32.94 -47.53
C ALA A 353 1.06 34.16 -47.66
N LYS A 354 1.70 34.59 -46.56
CA LYS A 354 2.68 35.70 -46.57
C LYS A 354 3.88 35.39 -47.47
N ALA A 355 4.44 34.18 -47.37
CA ALA A 355 5.56 33.76 -48.21
C ALA A 355 5.18 33.73 -49.69
N LYS A 356 3.96 33.26 -50.02
CA LYS A 356 3.45 33.26 -51.39
C LYS A 356 3.33 34.68 -51.95
N ALA A 357 2.76 35.60 -51.18
CA ALA A 357 2.65 37.01 -51.58
C ALA A 357 4.02 37.66 -51.81
N LEU A 358 5.01 37.36 -50.97
CA LEU A 358 6.38 37.84 -51.15
C LEU A 358 7.01 37.33 -52.46
N LEU A 359 6.80 36.05 -52.79
CA LEU A 359 7.29 35.45 -54.04
C LEU A 359 6.59 36.04 -55.27
N GLU A 360 5.29 36.34 -55.19
CA GLU A 360 4.56 37.01 -56.26
C GLU A 360 5.08 38.43 -56.50
N ASN A 361 5.32 39.21 -55.44
CA ASN A 361 5.91 40.55 -55.55
C ASN A 361 7.31 40.50 -56.18
N TYR A 362 8.16 39.57 -55.73
CA TYR A 362 9.52 39.42 -56.28
C TYR A 362 9.52 39.02 -57.76
N ARG A 363 8.55 38.19 -58.19
CA ARG A 363 8.38 37.85 -59.61
C ARG A 363 7.98 39.05 -60.44
N ALA A 364 7.06 39.87 -59.95
CA ALA A 364 6.65 41.10 -60.62
C ALA A 364 7.85 42.07 -60.79
N GLU A 365 8.67 42.24 -59.75
CA GLU A 365 9.89 43.06 -59.83
C GLU A 365 10.89 42.55 -60.88
N ILE A 366 11.06 41.23 -61.01
CA ILE A 366 11.91 40.65 -62.05
C ILE A 366 11.36 40.92 -63.45
N GLU A 367 10.04 40.80 -63.63
CA GLU A 367 9.39 41.07 -64.91
C GLU A 367 9.51 42.55 -65.32
N ASP A 368 9.36 43.47 -64.36
CA ASP A 368 9.58 44.90 -64.58
C ASP A 368 11.02 45.20 -64.99
N LEU A 369 12.00 44.65 -64.26
CA LEU A 369 13.42 44.83 -64.59
C LEU A 369 13.77 44.24 -65.96
N ALA A 370 13.14 43.13 -66.36
CA ALA A 370 13.34 42.53 -67.68
C ALA A 370 12.80 43.44 -68.80
N ARG A 371 11.61 44.04 -68.59
CA ARG A 371 11.02 45.00 -69.53
C ARG A 371 11.91 46.24 -69.71
N GLU A 372 12.46 46.78 -68.62
CA GLU A 372 13.38 47.92 -68.69
C GLU A 372 14.63 47.60 -69.51
N LYS A 373 15.27 46.44 -69.26
CA LYS A 373 16.45 46.00 -70.02
C LYS A 373 16.18 45.80 -71.51
N GLU A 374 14.99 45.31 -71.87
CA GLU A 374 14.60 45.15 -73.26
C GLU A 374 14.42 46.52 -73.97
N GLN A 375 13.86 47.51 -73.27
CA GLN A 375 13.76 48.88 -73.77
C GLN A 375 15.13 49.56 -73.93
N GLU A 376 16.08 49.31 -73.02
CA GLU A 376 17.46 49.79 -73.18
C GLU A 376 18.19 49.12 -74.35
N ALA A 377 18.00 47.80 -74.52
CA ALA A 377 18.62 47.06 -75.61
C ALA A 377 18.12 47.51 -76.99
N THR A 378 16.83 47.81 -77.13
CA THR A 378 16.24 48.33 -78.38
C THR A 378 16.77 49.73 -78.71
N LYS A 379 16.84 50.64 -77.72
CA LYS A 379 17.46 51.96 -77.88
C LYS A 379 18.94 51.87 -78.28
N GLY A 380 19.69 50.95 -77.67
CA GLY A 380 21.10 50.71 -77.99
C GLY A 380 21.34 50.16 -79.40
N ARG A 381 20.41 49.36 -79.94
CA ARG A 381 20.49 48.88 -81.33
C ARG A 381 20.26 50.00 -82.34
N ALA A 382 19.26 50.85 -82.13
CA ALA A 382 18.97 51.98 -83.01
C ALA A 382 20.17 52.93 -83.16
N LEU A 383 20.84 53.26 -82.04
CA LEU A 383 22.02 54.13 -82.06
C LEU A 383 23.20 53.54 -82.86
N ARG A 384 23.43 52.21 -82.77
CA ARG A 384 24.50 51.52 -83.51
C ARG A 384 24.23 51.50 -85.02
N GLU A 385 22.97 51.40 -85.43
CA GLU A 385 22.59 51.46 -86.83
C GLU A 385 22.80 52.86 -87.43
N GLU A 386 22.61 53.92 -86.64
CA GLU A 386 22.89 55.29 -87.07
C GLU A 386 24.39 55.55 -87.24
N THR A 387 25.22 55.10 -86.27
CA THR A 387 26.68 55.29 -86.36
C THR A 387 27.30 54.54 -87.53
N THR A 388 26.84 53.32 -87.81
CA THR A 388 27.34 52.52 -88.93
C THR A 388 26.96 53.10 -90.29
N LYS A 389 25.78 53.71 -90.43
CA LYS A 389 25.38 54.45 -91.65
C LYS A 389 26.26 55.67 -91.91
N ALA A 390 26.60 56.42 -90.86
CA ALA A 390 27.49 57.58 -90.98
C ALA A 390 28.91 57.19 -91.40
N GLU A 391 29.46 56.10 -90.83
CA GLU A 391 30.78 55.58 -91.20
C GLU A 391 30.82 55.05 -92.64
N ALA A 392 29.74 54.42 -93.11
CA ALA A 392 29.64 53.92 -94.48
C ALA A 392 29.72 55.04 -95.53
N GLN A 393 29.13 56.21 -95.25
CA GLN A 393 29.18 57.38 -96.13
C GLN A 393 30.61 57.93 -96.26
N LEU A 394 31.31 58.12 -95.14
CA LEU A 394 32.71 58.58 -95.14
C LEU A 394 33.66 57.61 -95.85
N ASN A 395 33.40 56.30 -95.75
CA ASN A 395 34.23 55.30 -96.39
C ASN A 395 34.01 55.26 -97.93
N ALA A 396 32.78 55.49 -98.40
CA ALA A 396 32.48 55.58 -99.82
C ALA A 396 33.25 56.75 -100.49
N GLU A 397 33.29 57.91 -99.84
CA GLU A 397 34.05 59.07 -100.32
C GLU A 397 35.57 58.81 -100.39
N ARG A 398 36.12 58.13 -99.38
CA ARG A 398 37.54 57.73 -99.36
C ARG A 398 37.90 56.77 -100.49
N VAL A 399 37.02 55.83 -100.81
CA VAL A 399 37.25 54.85 -101.89
C VAL A 399 37.23 55.55 -103.25
N GLU A 400 36.30 56.47 -103.49
CA GLU A 400 36.24 57.26 -104.73
C GLU A 400 37.47 58.16 -104.93
N PHE A 401 37.96 58.79 -103.86
CA PHE A 401 39.21 59.55 -103.89
C PHE A 401 40.41 58.68 -104.31
N ARG A 402 40.54 57.48 -103.72
CA ARG A 402 41.63 56.53 -104.04
C ARG A 402 41.57 56.05 -105.49
N ARG A 403 40.36 55.78 -106.02
CA ARG A 403 40.17 55.39 -107.42
C ARG A 403 40.66 56.48 -108.38
N ARG A 404 40.30 57.74 -108.13
CA ARG A 404 40.73 58.89 -108.95
C ARG A 404 42.25 59.11 -108.88
N ALA A 405 42.85 58.98 -107.69
CA ALA A 405 44.30 59.10 -107.52
C ALA A 405 45.07 57.99 -108.24
N HIS A 406 44.57 56.75 -108.19
CA HIS A 406 45.17 55.61 -108.87
C HIS A 406 45.10 55.77 -110.40
N ALA A 407 43.96 56.19 -110.95
CA ALA A 407 43.80 56.43 -112.38
C ALA A 407 44.81 57.46 -112.92
N LYS A 408 44.99 58.58 -112.19
CA LYS A 408 46.01 59.59 -112.54
C LYS A 408 47.44 59.02 -112.55
N LYS A 409 47.77 58.15 -111.60
CA LYS A 409 49.11 57.52 -111.50
C LYS A 409 49.37 56.53 -112.63
N VAL A 410 48.35 55.75 -113.03
CA VAL A 410 48.44 54.82 -114.17
C VAL A 410 48.67 55.58 -115.49
N ASP A 411 47.97 56.70 -115.70
CA ASP A 411 48.17 57.51 -116.91
C ASP A 411 49.57 58.16 -116.96
N GLN A 412 50.10 58.62 -115.82
CA GLN A 412 51.45 59.14 -115.73
C GLN A 412 52.51 58.06 -116.05
N LEU A 413 52.33 56.84 -115.52
CA LEU A 413 53.21 55.71 -115.82
C LEU A 413 53.16 55.31 -117.29
N ARG A 414 51.98 55.28 -117.91
CA ARG A 414 51.84 55.00 -119.35
C ARG A 414 52.57 56.03 -120.21
N ARG A 415 52.44 57.33 -119.88
CA ARG A 415 53.14 58.40 -120.60
C ARG A 415 54.66 58.31 -120.44
N ALA A 416 55.13 57.98 -119.23
CA ALA A 416 56.56 57.79 -118.97
C ALA A 416 57.14 56.55 -119.69
N ALA A 417 56.39 55.45 -119.72
CA ALA A 417 56.78 54.23 -120.43
C ALA A 417 56.88 54.46 -121.94
N ALA A 418 55.88 55.11 -122.55
CA ALA A 418 55.92 55.45 -123.98
C ALA A 418 57.11 56.36 -124.35
N ALA A 419 57.47 57.31 -123.47
CA ALA A 419 58.64 58.16 -123.67
C ALA A 419 59.97 57.39 -123.52
N SER A 420 60.03 56.37 -122.66
CA SER A 420 61.22 55.52 -122.49
C SER A 420 61.41 54.58 -123.68
N GLU A 421 60.34 53.96 -124.19
CA GLU A 421 60.40 53.08 -125.36
C GLU A 421 60.89 53.82 -126.61
N ALA A 422 60.49 55.07 -126.81
CA ALA A 422 60.99 55.90 -127.91
C ALA A 422 62.52 56.13 -127.82
N ARG A 423 63.05 56.36 -126.61
CA ARG A 423 64.50 56.56 -126.38
C ARG A 423 65.31 55.28 -126.55
N GLU A 424 64.77 54.14 -126.10
CA GLU A 424 65.46 52.86 -126.24
C GLU A 424 65.52 52.41 -127.71
N ARG A 425 64.48 52.69 -128.52
CA ARG A 425 64.55 52.44 -129.98
C ARG A 425 65.67 53.23 -130.67
N GLU A 426 65.83 54.52 -130.34
CA GLU A 426 66.96 55.31 -130.87
C GLU A 426 68.32 54.76 -130.44
N LYS A 427 68.45 54.30 -129.18
CA LYS A 427 69.67 53.65 -128.69
C LYS A 427 69.96 52.33 -129.38
N GLU A 428 68.96 51.48 -129.58
CA GLU A 428 69.12 50.17 -130.21
C GLU A 428 69.55 50.30 -131.67
N GLU A 429 69.02 51.26 -132.41
CA GLU A 429 69.47 51.55 -133.77
C GLU A 429 70.94 52.00 -133.82
N ARG A 430 71.37 52.78 -132.81
CA ARG A 430 72.78 53.19 -132.66
C ARG A 430 73.68 52.01 -132.28
N LEU A 431 73.22 51.15 -131.37
CA LEU A 431 73.97 49.97 -130.93
C LEU A 431 74.03 48.87 -132.00
N ALA A 432 73.00 48.71 -132.84
CA ALA A 432 73.01 47.78 -133.96
C ALA A 432 74.12 48.14 -134.98
N LYS A 433 74.30 49.45 -135.27
CA LYS A 433 75.41 49.93 -136.09
C LYS A 433 76.79 49.60 -135.48
N LEU A 434 76.92 49.68 -134.16
CA LEU A 434 78.16 49.32 -133.44
C LEU A 434 78.39 47.80 -133.40
N ARG A 435 77.34 46.99 -133.21
CA ARG A 435 77.44 45.54 -133.19
C ARG A 435 77.87 44.96 -134.54
N ALA A 436 77.46 45.58 -135.64
CA ALA A 436 77.98 45.23 -136.97
C ALA A 436 79.50 45.46 -137.12
N GLN A 437 80.10 46.35 -136.32
CA GLN A 437 81.54 46.67 -136.39
C GLN A 437 82.42 45.73 -135.55
N VAL A 438 81.86 44.94 -134.62
CA VAL A 438 82.64 44.25 -133.57
C VAL A 438 82.31 42.74 -133.45
N ALA A 439 81.51 42.18 -134.35
CA ALA A 439 81.06 40.79 -134.21
C ALA A 439 82.20 39.77 -134.49
N VAL A 440 82.80 39.26 -133.42
CA VAL A 440 83.69 38.08 -133.38
C VAL A 440 82.84 36.83 -133.17
N GLN A 441 82.90 35.87 -134.09
CA GLN A 441 82.17 34.60 -134.03
C GLN A 441 83.01 33.50 -133.35
N VAL A 442 82.52 32.99 -132.21
CA VAL A 442 82.89 31.67 -131.65
C VAL A 442 81.63 31.05 -131.04
N GLU A 443 81.29 29.82 -131.43
CA GLU A 443 80.20 29.04 -130.81
C GLU A 443 80.69 28.19 -129.63
N ALA A 444 79.82 28.06 -128.63
CA ALA A 444 80.11 27.69 -127.25
C ALA A 444 79.52 26.32 -126.84
N ASP A 445 80.23 25.64 -125.95
CA ASP A 445 79.96 24.28 -125.46
C ASP A 445 78.89 24.24 -124.34
N LYS A 446 77.84 23.44 -124.57
CA LYS A 446 76.63 23.32 -123.73
C LYS A 446 76.80 22.39 -122.52
N ALA A 447 77.85 21.57 -122.47
CA ALA A 447 77.96 20.51 -121.46
C ALA A 447 78.17 21.03 -120.03
N ARG A 448 78.70 22.24 -119.86
CA ARG A 448 79.03 22.79 -118.53
C ARG A 448 77.83 23.31 -117.73
N VAL A 449 76.69 23.53 -118.39
CA VAL A 449 75.55 24.27 -117.82
C VAL A 449 74.56 23.37 -117.07
N LEU A 450 74.65 22.04 -117.18
CA LEU A 450 73.60 21.10 -116.74
C LEU A 450 73.94 20.19 -115.53
N GLN A 451 75.02 20.44 -114.78
CA GLN A 451 75.38 19.59 -113.64
C GLN A 451 74.74 20.09 -112.31
N PRO A 452 74.04 19.22 -111.54
CA PRO A 452 73.37 19.57 -110.28
C PRO A 452 74.37 19.86 -109.15
N THR A 453 74.04 20.81 -108.27
CA THR A 453 74.93 21.33 -107.22
C THR A 453 74.60 20.78 -105.83
N ALA A 454 75.61 20.75 -104.96
CA ALA A 454 75.61 20.11 -103.64
C ALA A 454 74.49 20.56 -102.68
N ALA A 455 73.89 21.74 -102.88
CA ALA A 455 72.77 22.22 -102.07
C ALA A 455 71.50 21.38 -102.26
N MET A 456 71.32 20.75 -103.44
CA MET A 456 70.13 19.97 -103.74
C MET A 456 70.12 18.60 -103.03
N LEU A 457 71.31 18.03 -102.75
CA LEU A 457 71.45 16.74 -102.06
C LEU A 457 71.27 16.83 -100.53
N ALA A 458 71.48 18.01 -99.93
CA ALA A 458 71.40 18.17 -98.47
C ALA A 458 69.95 18.24 -97.93
N ALA A 459 68.97 18.64 -98.76
CA ALA A 459 67.58 18.81 -98.34
C ALA A 459 66.82 17.48 -98.19
N GLU A 460 67.20 16.43 -98.93
CA GLU A 460 66.52 15.12 -98.90
C GLU A 460 66.88 14.28 -97.66
N ALA A 461 67.98 14.60 -96.97
CA ALA A 461 68.38 13.92 -95.73
C ALA A 461 67.60 14.43 -94.48
N ALA A 462 66.91 15.57 -94.55
CA ALA A 462 66.28 16.24 -93.41
C ALA A 462 64.86 15.74 -93.05
N ALA A 463 64.36 14.65 -93.65
CA ALA A 463 62.94 14.24 -93.54
C ALA A 463 62.67 12.98 -92.69
N LYS A 464 63.65 12.41 -91.97
CA LYS A 464 63.51 11.08 -91.30
C LYS A 464 63.64 11.04 -89.77
N GLU A 465 63.74 12.16 -89.06
CA GLU A 465 63.80 12.17 -87.59
C GLU A 465 62.57 12.86 -86.97
N SER A 466 61.76 12.05 -86.29
CA SER A 466 60.56 12.43 -85.55
C SER A 466 60.83 12.51 -84.05
N GLU A 467 60.14 13.46 -83.39
CA GLU A 467 60.04 13.71 -81.92
C GLU A 467 61.08 14.68 -81.31
N LEU A 468 60.91 15.99 -81.56
CA LEU A 468 61.73 17.06 -80.97
C LEU A 468 61.43 17.37 -79.48
N PHE A 469 60.40 16.78 -78.86
CA PHE A 469 60.06 17.06 -77.45
C PHE A 469 59.55 15.82 -76.71
N PRO A 470 60.03 15.52 -75.49
CA PRO A 470 59.47 14.44 -74.69
C PRO A 470 58.06 14.80 -74.20
N VAL A 471 57.07 13.97 -74.54
CA VAL A 471 55.70 14.12 -74.04
C VAL A 471 55.62 13.60 -72.61
N HIS A 472 55.59 14.50 -71.62
CA HIS A 472 55.38 14.14 -70.22
C HIS A 472 53.88 14.00 -69.93
N GLY A 473 53.34 12.79 -70.19
CA GLY A 473 52.00 12.39 -69.81
C GLY A 473 52.01 11.23 -68.83
N PHE A 474 50.94 11.07 -68.06
CA PHE A 474 50.75 9.86 -67.27
C PHE A 474 50.29 8.73 -68.18
N THR A 475 50.97 7.60 -68.11
CA THR A 475 50.49 6.37 -68.72
C THR A 475 49.24 5.87 -68.00
N THR A 476 48.38 5.12 -68.69
CA THR A 476 47.15 4.54 -68.11
C THR A 476 47.43 3.70 -66.86
N GLU A 477 48.58 3.03 -66.82
CA GLU A 477 49.03 2.26 -65.65
C GLU A 477 49.36 3.16 -64.45
N GLU A 478 49.95 4.33 -64.68
CA GLU A 478 50.27 5.31 -63.64
C GLU A 478 49.01 5.96 -63.05
N LEU A 479 48.01 6.26 -63.89
CA LEU A 479 46.70 6.77 -63.47
C LEU A 479 45.94 5.76 -62.59
N MET A 480 45.96 4.47 -62.95
CA MET A 480 45.28 3.42 -62.18
C MET A 480 45.97 3.10 -60.84
N ARG A 481 47.24 3.48 -60.66
CA ARG A 481 47.96 3.32 -59.40
C ARG A 481 47.38 4.21 -58.29
N ASP A 482 46.78 5.35 -58.64
CA ASP A 482 46.13 6.25 -57.68
C ASP A 482 44.78 5.69 -57.18
N LYS A 483 44.68 5.49 -55.86
CA LYS A 483 43.45 5.00 -55.20
C LYS A 483 42.30 6.00 -55.34
N ARG A 484 42.59 7.30 -55.36
CA ARG A 484 41.59 8.36 -55.52
C ARG A 484 40.98 8.33 -56.92
N PHE A 485 41.79 8.07 -57.95
CA PHE A 485 41.33 7.95 -59.32
C PHE A 485 40.40 6.74 -59.48
N ARG A 486 40.80 5.57 -58.97
CA ARG A 486 39.96 4.36 -58.97
C ARG A 486 38.65 4.56 -58.20
N LEU A 487 38.70 5.16 -57.01
CA LEU A 487 37.50 5.44 -56.22
C LEU A 487 36.58 6.45 -56.93
N GLY A 488 37.14 7.46 -57.60
CA GLY A 488 36.38 8.44 -58.37
C GLY A 488 35.69 7.85 -59.59
N LEU A 489 36.31 6.88 -60.25
CA LEU A 489 35.67 6.16 -61.36
C LEU A 489 34.45 5.36 -60.86
N VAL A 490 34.62 4.58 -59.79
CA VAL A 490 33.55 3.78 -59.18
C VAL A 490 32.40 4.67 -58.66
N LEU A 491 32.71 5.79 -58.02
CA LEU A 491 31.69 6.74 -57.53
C LEU A 491 30.95 7.46 -58.66
N ARG A 492 31.58 7.62 -59.83
CA ARG A 492 30.95 8.21 -61.02
C ARG A 492 30.03 7.19 -61.69
N GLU A 493 30.47 5.94 -61.81
CA GLU A 493 29.65 4.82 -62.29
C GLU A 493 28.42 4.60 -61.40
N ALA A 494 28.57 4.73 -60.08
CA ALA A 494 27.47 4.64 -59.12
C ALA A 494 26.61 5.92 -59.01
N GLY A 495 26.92 6.99 -59.73
CA GLY A 495 26.19 8.27 -59.68
C GLY A 495 26.35 9.07 -58.36
N LEU A 496 27.19 8.62 -57.43
CA LEU A 496 27.34 9.17 -56.08
C LEU A 496 28.40 10.27 -55.97
N HIS A 497 29.17 10.53 -57.02
CA HIS A 497 30.30 11.48 -57.03
C HIS A 497 29.95 12.93 -56.60
N ASN A 498 28.70 13.38 -56.78
CA ASN A 498 28.27 14.73 -56.38
C ASN A 498 27.65 14.81 -54.97
N THR A 499 27.43 13.68 -54.31
CA THR A 499 26.88 13.64 -52.93
C THR A 499 27.92 14.06 -51.90
N ALA A 500 27.48 14.55 -50.74
CA ALA A 500 28.41 14.90 -49.64
C ALA A 500 29.26 13.68 -49.21
N ALA A 501 28.63 12.51 -49.07
CA ALA A 501 29.32 11.26 -48.75
C ALA A 501 30.34 10.84 -49.82
N GLY A 502 30.02 10.99 -51.11
CA GLY A 502 30.95 10.72 -52.20
C GLY A 502 32.15 11.68 -52.23
N ARG A 503 31.92 12.96 -51.92
CA ARG A 503 33.00 13.96 -51.79
C ARG A 503 33.90 13.66 -50.59
N ASP A 504 33.33 13.31 -49.44
CA ASP A 504 34.10 12.96 -48.25
C ASP A 504 34.94 11.69 -48.46
N ALA A 505 34.38 10.68 -49.13
CA ALA A 505 35.10 9.48 -49.51
C ALA A 505 36.32 9.79 -50.40
N LEU A 506 36.18 10.68 -51.39
CA LEU A 506 37.28 11.11 -52.25
C LEU A 506 38.37 11.91 -51.52
N ILE A 507 37.99 12.74 -50.56
CA ILE A 507 38.94 13.49 -49.73
C ILE A 507 39.71 12.52 -48.82
N SER A 508 39.02 11.53 -48.24
CA SER A 508 39.64 10.53 -47.37
C SER A 508 40.64 9.62 -48.10
N ALA A 509 40.42 9.36 -49.39
CA ALA A 509 41.28 8.51 -50.21
C ALA A 509 42.50 9.25 -50.79
N ALA A 510 42.61 10.56 -50.59
CA ALA A 510 43.78 11.32 -51.02
C ALA A 510 45.04 10.82 -50.27
N PRO A 511 46.18 10.64 -50.96
CA PRO A 511 47.42 10.27 -50.28
C PRO A 511 47.77 11.33 -49.24
N LYS A 512 48.01 10.89 -48.00
CA LYS A 512 48.40 11.79 -46.90
C LYS A 512 49.61 12.63 -47.33
N PRO A 513 49.61 13.95 -47.11
CA PRO A 513 50.78 14.77 -47.43
C PRO A 513 51.99 14.21 -46.68
N ARG A 514 53.11 14.06 -47.41
CA ARG A 514 54.38 13.63 -46.78
C ARG A 514 54.72 14.66 -45.70
N LYS A 515 54.91 14.20 -44.46
CA LYS A 515 55.37 15.07 -43.35
C LYS A 515 56.68 15.76 -43.76
N PRO A 516 56.87 17.05 -43.46
CA PRO A 516 58.05 17.81 -43.90
C PRO A 516 59.32 17.52 -43.06
N ASP A 517 59.54 16.28 -42.63
CA ASP A 517 60.66 15.89 -41.75
C ASP A 517 61.41 14.64 -42.23
N THR A 518 61.67 14.60 -43.53
CA THR A 518 62.76 13.79 -44.08
C THR A 518 63.48 14.63 -45.11
N LEU A 519 64.62 15.18 -44.70
CA LEU A 519 65.60 15.80 -45.58
C LEU A 519 65.92 14.81 -46.70
N SER A 520 65.35 15.02 -47.89
CA SER A 520 65.88 14.40 -49.09
C SER A 520 67.28 14.98 -49.27
N GLN A 521 68.29 14.19 -48.94
CA GLN A 521 69.67 14.43 -49.31
C GLN A 521 69.72 14.56 -50.83
N ILE A 522 69.65 15.79 -51.33
CA ILE A 522 69.96 16.09 -52.73
C ILE A 522 71.45 15.87 -52.86
N ARG A 523 71.82 14.66 -53.31
CA ARG A 523 73.16 14.39 -53.81
C ARG A 523 73.29 15.13 -55.13
N PHE A 524 74.00 16.26 -55.12
CA PHE A 524 74.54 16.82 -56.36
C PHE A 524 75.60 15.84 -56.86
N ALA A 525 75.24 15.06 -57.89
CA ALA A 525 76.24 14.34 -58.67
C ALA A 525 76.93 15.36 -59.59
N PRO A 526 78.27 15.35 -59.67
CA PRO A 526 79.04 16.33 -60.42
C PRO A 526 78.89 16.13 -61.93
N GLU A 527 79.08 17.25 -62.62
CA GLU A 527 79.25 17.41 -64.07
C GLU A 527 79.92 16.21 -64.74
N ASN A 528 79.30 15.71 -65.80
CA ASN A 528 80.02 15.08 -66.90
C ASN A 528 79.62 15.79 -68.18
N LEU A 529 80.53 16.65 -68.65
CA LEU A 529 80.61 17.04 -70.04
C LEU A 529 80.80 15.78 -70.92
N PRO A 530 80.29 15.80 -72.16
CA PRO A 530 80.56 14.76 -73.16
C PRO A 530 82.01 14.84 -73.66
N PRO A 531 82.48 13.76 -74.29
CA PRO A 531 82.96 13.86 -75.67
C PRO A 531 81.87 13.50 -76.67
#